data_AF-A0A0F8VTT0-F1
#
_entry.id   AF-A0A0F8VTT0-F1
#
_cell.length_a   1.000
_cell.length_b   1.000
_cell.length_c   1.000
_cell.angle_alpha   90.00
_cell.angle_beta   90.00
_cell.angle_gamma   90.00
#
_symmetry.space_group_name_H-M   'P 1'
#
loop_
_entity.id
_entity.type
_entity.pdbx_description
1 polymer ?
#
loop_
_entity_poly.entity_id
_entity_poly.type
_entity_poly.pdbx_seq_one_letter_code
_entity_poly.pdbx_strand_id
1 'polypeptide(L)'
;LFMSLLNTIRQKRLFIFLVLPDFFDLSKNIAIFRSRWLIHCYSESFGDVGRFVMFDRKSKKQLYIRGKQYENYSAVRADFRGVFTNADSPRFNWSRYENDIKPKAMELSFRKDEAEKKSIVQRNKLMLLLRKKYKYRVTVISDLLGMEYTYTAKLIKIAERNATPEFLKTLVPKE
;
A
#
# COMPACT_ATOMS: atom_id res chain seq x y z
N LEU A 1 8.23 -6.81 -5.00
CA LEU A 1 7.02 -7.51 -4.50
C LEU A 1 5.74 -7.15 -5.28
N PHE A 2 5.37 -5.87 -5.39
CA PHE A 2 4.12 -5.50 -6.09
C PHE A 2 4.17 -5.78 -7.61
N MET A 3 5.29 -5.49 -8.26
CA MET A 3 5.48 -5.80 -9.68
C MET A 3 5.47 -7.31 -9.99
N SER A 4 5.99 -8.14 -9.07
CA SER A 4 5.94 -9.59 -9.22
C SER A 4 4.51 -10.11 -9.09
N LEU A 5 3.70 -9.54 -8.19
CA LEU A 5 2.26 -9.82 -8.12
C LEU A 5 1.56 -9.49 -9.45
N LEU A 6 1.79 -8.29 -9.99
CA LEU A 6 1.21 -7.85 -11.28
C LEU A 6 1.63 -8.72 -12.47
N ASN A 7 2.81 -9.34 -12.42
CA ASN A 7 3.24 -10.33 -13.40
C ASN A 7 2.44 -11.63 -13.29
N THR A 8 2.29 -12.16 -12.07
CA THR A 8 1.51 -13.39 -11.81
C THR A 8 0.06 -13.24 -12.26
N ILE A 9 -0.54 -12.08 -12.05
CA ILE A 9 -1.91 -11.76 -12.47
C ILE A 9 -2.09 -11.95 -13.98
N ARG A 10 -1.14 -11.43 -14.77
CA ARG A 10 -1.17 -11.57 -16.23
C ARG A 10 -0.98 -13.03 -16.65
N GLN A 11 -0.04 -13.74 -16.03
CA GLN A 11 0.21 -15.16 -16.33
C GLN A 11 -1.01 -16.03 -16.04
N LYS A 12 -1.69 -15.79 -14.93
CA LYS A 12 -2.90 -16.51 -14.51
C LYS A 12 -4.20 -15.99 -15.15
N ARG A 13 -4.13 -15.01 -16.05
CA ARG A 13 -5.29 -14.36 -16.70
C ARG A 13 -6.35 -13.86 -15.70
N LEU A 14 -5.91 -13.38 -14.54
CA LEU A 14 -6.80 -12.85 -13.52
C LEU A 14 -7.26 -11.43 -13.90
N PHE A 15 -8.52 -11.12 -13.60
CA PHE A 15 -9.08 -9.78 -13.71
C PHE A 15 -9.09 -9.12 -12.32
N ILE A 16 -8.55 -7.91 -12.24
CA ILE A 16 -8.46 -7.16 -10.99
C ILE A 16 -8.97 -5.75 -11.23
N PHE A 17 -9.81 -5.28 -10.30
CA PHE A 17 -10.20 -3.89 -10.19
C PHE A 17 -9.32 -3.23 -9.13
N LEU A 18 -8.63 -2.16 -9.53
CA LEU A 18 -7.83 -1.34 -8.63
C LEU A 18 -8.61 -0.05 -8.39
N VAL A 19 -9.12 0.13 -7.18
CA VAL A 19 -9.85 1.32 -6.76
C VAL A 19 -8.88 2.27 -6.08
N LEU A 20 -8.76 3.48 -6.62
CA LEU A 20 -7.80 4.49 -6.18
C LEU A 20 -8.50 5.85 -6.14
N PRO A 21 -8.05 6.76 -5.26
CA PRO A 21 -8.54 8.14 -5.27
C PRO A 21 -8.15 8.88 -6.54
N ASP A 22 -6.91 8.68 -7.01
CA ASP A 22 -6.40 9.28 -8.23
C ASP A 22 -5.66 8.27 -9.12
N PHE A 23 -5.87 8.38 -10.43
CA PHE A 23 -5.25 7.57 -11.46
C PHE A 23 -3.84 8.06 -11.80
N PHE A 24 -3.54 9.35 -11.67
CA PHE A 24 -2.25 9.92 -12.11
C PHE A 24 -1.09 9.60 -11.14
N ASP A 25 -1.42 9.26 -9.89
CA ASP A 25 -0.50 8.71 -8.88
C ASP A 25 0.15 7.38 -9.28
N LEU A 26 -0.51 6.59 -10.13
CA LEU A 26 0.05 5.32 -10.58
C LEU A 26 1.33 5.56 -11.38
N SER A 27 2.34 4.69 -11.21
CA SER A 27 3.50 4.70 -12.09
C SER A 27 3.09 4.44 -13.55
N LYS A 28 3.80 5.06 -14.50
CA LYS A 28 3.53 4.94 -15.95
C LYS A 28 3.38 3.49 -16.41
N ASN A 29 4.18 2.59 -15.83
CA ASN A 29 4.15 1.17 -16.18
C ASN A 29 2.78 0.54 -15.86
N ILE A 30 2.24 0.86 -14.69
CA ILE A 30 0.96 0.30 -14.24
C ILE A 30 -0.20 0.99 -14.98
N ALA A 31 -0.20 2.31 -14.98
CA ALA A 31 -1.26 3.13 -15.56
C ALA A 31 -1.47 2.89 -17.06
N ILE A 32 -0.39 2.68 -17.82
CA ILE A 32 -0.47 2.55 -19.28
C ILE A 32 -0.39 1.08 -19.73
N PHE A 33 0.59 0.33 -19.24
CA PHE A 33 0.93 -0.97 -19.81
C PHE A 33 0.25 -2.15 -19.12
N ARG A 34 -0.05 -2.05 -17.82
CA ARG A 34 -0.62 -3.16 -17.04
C ARG A 34 -2.13 -3.07 -16.85
N SER A 35 -2.72 -1.88 -16.82
CA SER A 35 -4.18 -1.73 -16.83
C SER A 35 -4.73 -1.74 -18.26
N ARG A 36 -5.98 -2.18 -18.43
CA ARG A 36 -6.65 -2.24 -19.74
C ARG A 36 -7.64 -1.10 -19.93
N TRP A 37 -8.44 -0.81 -18.91
CA TRP A 37 -9.44 0.25 -18.89
C TRP A 37 -9.24 1.12 -17.64
N LEU A 38 -9.71 2.36 -17.73
CA LEU A 38 -9.88 3.26 -16.60
C LEU A 38 -11.36 3.64 -16.55
N ILE A 39 -11.97 3.52 -15.37
CA ILE A 39 -13.30 4.03 -15.06
C ILE A 39 -13.09 5.13 -14.03
N HIS A 40 -13.37 6.37 -14.41
CA HIS A 40 -13.28 7.51 -13.52
C HIS A 40 -14.69 7.93 -13.12
N CYS A 41 -15.01 7.75 -11.84
CA CYS A 41 -16.26 8.19 -11.26
C CYS A 41 -16.08 9.62 -10.76
N TYR A 42 -17.04 10.49 -11.08
CA TYR A 42 -17.03 11.89 -10.69
C TYR A 42 -18.42 12.36 -10.29
N SER A 43 -18.47 13.51 -9.63
CA SER A 43 -19.70 14.14 -9.14
C SER A 43 -19.61 15.62 -9.50
N GLU A 44 -20.66 16.18 -10.11
CA GLU A 44 -20.69 17.61 -10.47
C GLU A 44 -21.24 18.47 -9.33
N SER A 45 -22.02 17.89 -8.41
CA SER A 45 -22.66 18.59 -7.30
C SER A 45 -22.81 17.68 -6.08
N PHE A 46 -22.93 18.29 -4.89
CA PHE A 46 -23.14 17.53 -3.66
C PHE A 46 -24.45 16.72 -3.74
N GLY A 47 -24.34 15.38 -3.71
CA GLY A 47 -25.47 14.46 -3.88
C GLY A 47 -25.59 13.84 -5.27
N ASP A 48 -24.83 14.31 -6.27
CA ASP A 48 -24.70 13.65 -7.57
C ASP A 48 -23.80 12.42 -7.42
N VAL A 49 -24.38 11.23 -7.53
CA VAL A 49 -23.68 9.95 -7.39
C VAL A 49 -23.86 9.14 -8.66
N GLY A 50 -22.77 8.54 -9.12
CA GLY A 50 -22.81 7.48 -10.11
C GLY A 50 -22.44 7.89 -11.53
N ARG A 51 -22.11 9.15 -11.80
CA ARG A 51 -21.54 9.52 -13.11
C ARG A 51 -20.15 8.95 -13.26
N PHE A 52 -19.88 8.41 -14.44
CA PHE A 52 -18.56 7.91 -14.77
C PHE A 52 -18.22 8.12 -16.24
N VAL A 53 -16.93 8.26 -16.47
CA VAL A 53 -16.33 8.18 -17.80
C VAL A 53 -15.42 6.98 -17.89
N MET A 54 -15.36 6.36 -19.07
CA MET A 54 -14.45 5.25 -19.34
C MET A 54 -13.45 5.62 -20.42
N PHE A 55 -12.20 5.21 -20.17
CA PHE A 55 -11.10 5.34 -21.11
C PHE A 55 -10.57 3.94 -21.45
N ASP A 56 -10.55 3.65 -22.75
CA ASP A 56 -9.90 2.52 -23.36
C ASP A 56 -8.37 2.61 -23.24
N ARG A 57 -7.66 1.61 -23.77
CA ARG A 57 -6.20 1.59 -23.65
C ARG A 57 -5.51 2.79 -24.32
N LYS A 58 -6.05 3.29 -25.43
CA LYS A 58 -5.44 4.36 -26.24
C LYS A 58 -5.74 5.73 -25.64
N SER A 59 -6.99 6.01 -25.32
CA SER A 59 -7.43 7.27 -24.71
C SER A 59 -6.83 7.41 -23.31
N LYS A 60 -6.82 6.36 -22.49
CA LYS A 60 -6.18 6.34 -21.16
C LYS A 60 -4.68 6.60 -21.25
N LYS A 61 -3.99 6.01 -22.24
CA LYS A 61 -2.56 6.28 -22.47
C LYS A 61 -2.33 7.76 -22.73
N GLN A 62 -3.13 8.36 -23.62
CA GLN A 62 -3.04 9.79 -23.93
C GLN A 62 -3.41 10.63 -22.72
N LEU A 63 -4.43 10.23 -21.95
CA LEU A 63 -4.88 10.90 -20.75
C LEU A 63 -3.76 10.96 -19.72
N TYR A 64 -3.09 9.83 -19.46
CA TYR A 64 -1.96 9.81 -18.54
C TYR A 64 -0.79 10.69 -19.02
N ILE A 65 -0.50 10.72 -20.32
CA ILE A 65 0.62 11.52 -20.84
C ILE A 65 0.31 13.02 -20.78
N ARG A 66 -0.91 13.43 -21.12
CA ARG A 66 -1.32 14.84 -21.26
C ARG A 66 -1.86 15.43 -19.97
N GLY A 67 -2.58 14.63 -19.19
CA GLY A 67 -3.29 15.06 -17.99
C GLY A 67 -2.46 15.01 -16.71
N LYS A 68 -1.43 14.15 -16.63
CA LYS A 68 -0.71 13.88 -15.38
C LYS A 68 -0.11 15.11 -14.70
N GLN A 69 0.40 16.08 -15.46
CA GLN A 69 1.06 17.25 -14.87
C GLN A 69 0.12 18.08 -13.98
N TYR A 70 -1.17 18.13 -14.34
CA TYR A 70 -2.18 18.94 -13.68
C TYR A 70 -3.40 18.11 -13.24
N GLU A 71 -3.23 16.80 -13.17
CA GLU A 71 -4.29 15.83 -12.85
C GLU A 71 -5.59 16.04 -13.65
N ASN A 72 -5.44 16.46 -14.92
CA ASN A 72 -6.56 16.89 -15.74
C ASN A 72 -7.22 15.70 -16.46
N TYR A 73 -8.35 15.24 -15.92
CA TYR A 73 -9.19 14.18 -16.51
C TYR A 73 -9.88 14.56 -17.82
N SER A 74 -9.96 15.86 -18.13
CA SER A 74 -10.54 16.41 -19.35
C SER A 74 -9.53 16.58 -20.49
N ALA A 75 -8.24 16.27 -20.26
CA ALA A 75 -7.18 16.42 -21.27
C ALA A 75 -7.37 15.53 -22.52
N VAL A 76 -8.19 14.48 -22.40
CA VAL A 76 -8.57 13.58 -23.49
C VAL A 76 -10.06 13.28 -23.40
N ARG A 77 -10.75 13.23 -24.54
CA ARG A 77 -12.15 12.84 -24.59
C ARG A 77 -12.30 11.38 -24.18
N ALA A 78 -13.20 11.11 -23.24
CA ALA A 78 -13.57 9.76 -22.84
C ALA A 78 -14.28 8.99 -23.98
N ASP A 79 -14.05 7.68 -24.03
CA ASP A 79 -14.66 6.81 -25.04
C ASP A 79 -16.13 6.52 -24.72
N PHE A 80 -16.46 6.46 -23.44
CA PHE A 80 -17.81 6.25 -22.96
C PHE A 80 -18.11 7.14 -21.77
N ARG A 81 -19.36 7.59 -21.67
CA ARG A 81 -19.90 8.34 -20.54
C ARG A 81 -21.18 7.65 -20.11
N GLY A 82 -21.33 7.43 -18.81
CA GLY A 82 -22.49 6.74 -18.26
C GLY A 82 -22.84 7.22 -16.87
N VAL A 83 -23.98 6.74 -16.41
CA VAL A 83 -24.49 6.97 -15.06
C VAL A 83 -24.87 5.60 -14.47
N PHE A 84 -24.40 5.31 -13.27
CA PHE A 84 -24.85 4.18 -12.48
C PHE A 84 -26.25 4.50 -11.93
N THR A 85 -27.28 4.04 -12.66
CA THR A 85 -28.69 4.34 -12.36
C THR A 85 -29.26 3.58 -11.17
N ASN A 86 -28.61 2.49 -10.73
CA ASN A 86 -29.03 1.64 -9.62
C ASN A 86 -27.96 1.61 -8.52
N ALA A 87 -27.77 2.73 -7.84
CA ALA A 87 -26.91 2.78 -6.64
C ALA A 87 -27.44 1.80 -5.56
N ASP A 88 -28.76 1.70 -5.43
CA ASP A 88 -29.44 0.80 -4.49
C ASP A 88 -29.92 -0.47 -5.18
N SER A 89 -28.98 -1.28 -5.67
CA SER A 89 -29.34 -2.61 -6.13
C SER A 89 -29.95 -3.39 -4.97
N PRO A 90 -31.19 -3.91 -5.07
CA PRO A 90 -31.78 -4.72 -4.01
C PRO A 90 -31.01 -6.05 -3.79
N ARG A 91 -30.08 -6.37 -4.69
CA ARG A 91 -29.17 -7.52 -4.58
C ARG A 91 -27.95 -7.23 -3.69
N PHE A 92 -27.67 -5.97 -3.35
CA PHE A 92 -26.57 -5.58 -2.49
C PHE A 92 -27.09 -5.22 -1.10
N ASN A 93 -26.64 -5.94 -0.08
CA ASN A 93 -27.04 -5.68 1.30
C ASN A 93 -26.15 -4.58 1.91
N TRP A 94 -26.60 -3.34 1.77
CA TRP A 94 -25.92 -2.15 2.30
C TRP A 94 -25.72 -2.20 3.81
N SER A 95 -26.73 -2.67 4.56
CA SER A 95 -26.65 -2.76 6.02
C SER A 95 -25.52 -3.70 6.45
N ARG A 96 -25.40 -4.88 5.82
CA ARG A 96 -24.28 -5.81 6.07
C ARG A 96 -22.94 -5.20 5.69
N TYR A 97 -22.88 -4.45 4.58
CA TYR A 97 -21.62 -3.83 4.15
C TYR A 97 -21.13 -2.79 5.16
N GLU A 98 -22.00 -1.86 5.57
CA GLU A 98 -21.64 -0.77 6.49
C GLU A 98 -21.42 -1.27 7.92
N ASN A 99 -22.21 -2.23 8.41
CA ASN A 99 -22.14 -2.66 9.81
C ASN A 99 -21.15 -3.82 10.05
N ASP A 100 -20.90 -4.68 9.06
CA ASP A 100 -20.01 -5.83 9.24
C ASP A 100 -18.73 -5.73 8.43
N ILE A 101 -18.84 -5.58 7.10
CA ILE A 101 -17.72 -5.82 6.18
C ILE A 101 -16.69 -4.69 6.28
N LYS A 102 -17.15 -3.45 6.16
CA LYS A 102 -16.33 -2.24 6.20
C LYS A 102 -15.57 -2.07 7.53
N PRO A 103 -16.22 -2.14 8.72
CA PRO A 103 -15.50 -2.01 9.98
C PRO A 103 -14.52 -3.16 10.22
N LYS A 104 -14.87 -4.42 9.90
CA LYS A 104 -13.94 -5.56 10.02
C LYS A 104 -12.72 -5.39 9.12
N ALA A 105 -12.92 -4.95 7.88
CA ALA A 105 -11.82 -4.69 6.95
C ALA A 105 -10.88 -3.59 7.47
N MET A 106 -11.45 -2.52 8.02
CA MET A 106 -10.71 -1.40 8.61
C MET A 106 -9.94 -1.82 9.87
N GLU A 107 -10.57 -2.60 10.75
CA GLU A 107 -9.92 -3.16 11.94
C GLU A 107 -8.75 -4.10 11.56
N LEU A 108 -8.93 -4.94 10.55
CA LEU A 108 -7.88 -5.80 10.01
C LEU A 108 -6.68 -5.01 9.48
N SER A 109 -6.90 -3.87 8.81
CA SER A 109 -5.80 -3.00 8.38
C SER A 109 -5.02 -2.43 9.57
N PHE A 110 -5.72 -1.89 10.58
CA PHE A 110 -5.06 -1.35 11.77
C PHE A 110 -4.28 -2.42 12.54
N ARG A 111 -4.85 -3.62 12.70
CA ARG A 111 -4.16 -4.75 13.35
C ARG A 111 -2.90 -5.19 12.60
N LYS A 112 -2.92 -5.20 11.26
CA LYS A 112 -1.73 -5.52 10.46
C LYS A 112 -0.63 -4.50 10.66
N ASP A 113 -0.97 -3.20 10.62
CA ASP A 113 0.00 -2.13 10.83
C ASP A 113 0.59 -2.17 12.25
N GLU A 114 -0.22 -2.45 13.27
CA GLU A 114 0.26 -2.62 14.63
C GLU A 114 1.16 -3.85 14.79
N ALA A 115 0.78 -4.99 14.22
CA ALA A 115 1.56 -6.22 14.28
C ALA A 115 2.92 -6.04 13.58
N GLU A 116 2.93 -5.39 12.42
CA GLU A 116 4.17 -5.09 11.68
C GLU A 116 5.07 -4.13 12.47
N LYS A 117 4.50 -3.06 13.06
CA LYS A 117 5.23 -2.15 13.95
C LYS A 117 5.81 -2.88 15.16
N LYS A 118 5.01 -3.73 15.83
CA LYS A 118 5.46 -4.53 16.99
C LYS A 118 6.60 -5.48 16.60
N SER A 119 6.48 -6.17 15.48
CA SER A 119 7.52 -7.07 14.95
C SER A 119 8.82 -6.33 14.66
N ILE A 120 8.76 -5.17 14.02
CA ILE A 120 9.93 -4.32 13.74
C ILE A 120 10.61 -3.88 15.04
N VAL A 121 9.83 -3.42 16.03
CA VAL A 121 10.36 -2.99 17.33
C VAL A 121 11.02 -4.16 18.08
N GLN A 122 10.38 -5.33 18.10
CA GLN A 122 10.92 -6.55 18.73
C GLN A 122 12.24 -6.98 18.06
N ARG A 123 12.28 -7.06 16.73
CA ARG A 123 13.50 -7.36 15.97
C ARG A 123 14.62 -6.38 16.30
N ASN A 124 14.32 -5.08 16.30
CA ASN A 124 15.29 -4.03 16.59
C ASN A 124 15.85 -4.12 18.03
N LYS A 125 14.99 -4.39 19.02
CA LYS A 125 15.41 -4.65 20.41
C LYS A 125 16.28 -5.89 20.52
N LEU A 126 15.94 -6.97 19.82
CA LEU A 126 16.72 -8.22 19.80
C LEU A 126 18.12 -7.99 19.23
N MET A 127 18.24 -7.27 18.10
CA MET A 127 19.54 -6.92 17.52
C MET A 127 20.40 -6.09 18.47
N LEU A 128 19.80 -5.11 19.14
CA LEU A 128 20.51 -4.28 20.12
C LEU A 128 20.99 -5.12 21.32
N LEU A 129 20.15 -6.05 21.78
CA LEU A 129 20.47 -6.96 22.87
C LEU A 129 21.60 -7.94 22.50
N LEU A 130 21.55 -8.56 21.32
CA LEU A 130 22.64 -9.40 20.80
C LEU A 130 23.96 -8.61 20.69
N ARG A 131 23.89 -7.35 20.25
CA ARG A 131 25.08 -6.52 20.10
C ARG A 131 25.67 -6.03 21.42
N LYS A 132 24.84 -5.52 22.34
CA LYS A 132 25.30 -4.82 23.55
C LYS A 132 25.50 -5.75 24.74
N LYS A 133 24.58 -6.70 24.94
CA LYS A 133 24.62 -7.66 26.06
C LYS A 133 25.51 -8.85 25.72
N TYR A 134 25.25 -9.50 24.59
CA TYR A 134 25.98 -10.71 24.19
C TYR A 134 27.21 -10.46 23.31
N LYS A 135 27.51 -9.20 23.00
CA LYS A 135 28.71 -8.76 22.27
C LYS A 135 28.91 -9.40 20.89
N TYR A 136 27.86 -9.91 20.25
CA TYR A 136 27.97 -10.44 18.89
C TYR A 136 28.45 -9.38 17.91
N ARG A 137 29.30 -9.79 16.95
CA ARG A 137 29.72 -8.93 15.84
C ARG A 137 28.53 -8.66 14.92
N VAL A 138 28.51 -7.48 14.32
CA VAL A 138 27.41 -7.09 13.42
C VAL A 138 27.31 -8.01 12.21
N THR A 139 28.44 -8.56 11.75
CA THR A 139 28.49 -9.58 10.68
C THR A 139 27.71 -10.84 11.06
N VAL A 140 27.91 -11.36 12.27
CA VAL A 140 27.20 -12.56 12.73
C VAL A 140 25.70 -12.29 12.86
N ILE A 141 25.33 -11.09 13.34
CA ILE A 141 23.92 -10.69 13.46
C ILE A 141 23.28 -10.52 12.06
N SER A 142 24.00 -9.94 11.10
CA SER A 142 23.50 -9.78 9.73
C SER A 142 23.29 -11.12 9.04
N ASP A 143 24.23 -12.05 9.21
CA ASP A 143 24.16 -13.39 8.63
C ASP A 143 23.01 -14.20 9.23
N LEU A 144 22.84 -14.16 10.57
CA LEU A 144 21.75 -14.84 11.27
C LEU A 144 20.36 -14.38 10.79
N LEU A 145 20.23 -13.09 10.45
CA LEU A 145 18.96 -12.49 10.04
C LEU A 145 18.79 -12.47 8.51
N GLY A 146 19.78 -12.94 7.74
CA GLY A 146 19.78 -12.86 6.27
C GLY A 146 19.67 -11.44 5.73
N MET A 147 20.22 -10.46 6.48
CA MET A 147 20.17 -9.05 6.13
C MET A 147 21.54 -8.53 5.71
N GLU A 148 21.54 -7.45 4.93
CA GLU A 148 22.77 -6.80 4.53
C GLU A 148 23.44 -6.08 5.73
N TYR A 149 24.78 -6.09 5.76
CA TYR A 149 25.57 -5.62 6.91
C TYR A 149 25.31 -4.16 7.24
N THR A 150 25.36 -3.25 6.25
CA THR A 150 25.22 -1.81 6.49
C THR A 150 23.81 -1.46 6.98
N TYR A 151 22.79 -2.13 6.43
CA TYR A 151 21.42 -2.03 6.90
C TYR A 151 21.28 -2.49 8.36
N THR A 152 21.87 -3.63 8.71
CA THR A 152 21.87 -4.17 10.08
C THR A 152 22.53 -3.21 11.07
N ALA A 153 23.71 -2.68 10.72
CA ALA A 153 24.41 -1.68 11.53
C ALA A 153 23.57 -0.41 11.75
N LYS A 154 22.90 0.07 10.70
CA LYS A 154 22.00 1.22 10.77
C LYS A 154 20.82 0.97 11.70
N LEU A 155 20.17 -0.21 11.60
CA LEU A 155 19.04 -0.55 12.46
C LEU A 155 19.43 -0.65 13.94
N ILE A 156 20.61 -1.18 14.25
CA ILE A 156 21.11 -1.22 15.63
C ILE A 156 21.26 0.19 16.21
N LYS A 157 21.82 1.14 15.43
CA LYS A 157 21.94 2.55 15.87
C LYS A 157 20.57 3.20 16.11
N ILE A 158 19.62 2.95 15.22
CA ILE A 158 18.24 3.45 15.36
C ILE A 158 17.59 2.85 16.61
N ALA A 159 17.77 1.55 16.83
CA ALA A 159 17.25 0.86 18.01
C ALA A 159 17.83 1.43 19.31
N GLU A 160 19.13 1.75 19.33
CA GLU A 160 19.80 2.36 20.47
C GLU A 160 19.26 3.76 20.78
N ARG A 161 19.04 4.59 19.75
CA ARG A 161 18.47 5.94 19.91
C ARG A 161 17.03 5.91 20.45
N ASN A 162 16.26 4.91 20.05
CA ASN A 162 14.84 4.79 20.40
C ASN A 162 14.58 3.90 21.63
N ALA A 163 15.64 3.36 22.24
CA ALA A 163 15.50 2.49 23.40
C ALA A 163 15.11 3.30 24.64
N THR A 164 14.23 2.73 25.46
CA THR A 164 13.90 3.34 26.76
C THR A 164 15.11 3.25 27.70
N PRO A 165 15.32 4.24 28.60
CA PRO A 165 16.41 4.20 29.56
C PRO A 165 16.40 2.93 30.42
N GLU A 166 15.21 2.45 30.79
CA GLU A 166 15.02 1.19 31.51
C GLU A 166 15.54 -0.02 30.73
N PHE A 167 15.24 -0.10 29.43
CA PHE A 167 15.75 -1.19 28.59
C PHE A 167 17.27 -1.12 28.46
N LEU A 168 17.84 0.08 28.30
CA LEU A 168 19.30 0.25 28.22
C LEU A 168 20.01 -0.23 29.50
N LYS A 169 19.41 -0.03 30.68
CA LYS A 169 19.94 -0.58 31.94
C LYS A 169 20.03 -2.10 31.94
N THR A 170 19.10 -2.81 31.26
CA THR A 170 19.14 -4.28 31.14
C THR A 170 20.23 -4.82 30.23
N LEU A 171 20.85 -3.95 29.42
CA LEU A 171 21.93 -4.29 28.50
C LEU A 171 23.32 -4.23 29.15
N VAL A 172 23.42 -3.64 30.34
CA VAL A 172 24.62 -3.68 31.17
C VAL A 172 24.73 -5.11 31.75
N PRO A 173 25.85 -5.81 31.54
CA PRO A 173 26.08 -7.09 32.20
C PRO A 173 25.96 -6.88 33.72
N LYS A 174 25.17 -7.70 34.41
CA LYS A 174 25.30 -7.77 35.87
C LYS A 174 26.67 -8.37 36.15
N GLU A 175 27.50 -7.62 36.86
CA GLU A 175 28.77 -8.09 37.43
C GLU A 175 28.54 -9.29 38.34
#